data_AF-A0AAV3BE32-F1
#
_entry.id   AF-A0AAV3BE32-F1
#
_cell.length_a   1.000
_cell.length_b   1.000
_cell.length_c   1.000
_cell.angle_alpha   90.00
_cell.angle_beta   90.00
_cell.angle_gamma   90.00
#
_symmetry.space_group_name_H-M   'P 1'
#
loop_
_entity.id
_entity.type
_entity.pdbx_description
1 polymer ?
#
loop_
_entity_poly.entity_id
_entity_poly.type
_entity_poly.pdbx_seq_one_letter_code
_entity_poly.pdbx_strand_id
1 'polypeptide(L)'
;MGNNEHEVMADKQRAERIKKVILEHSTYEELAEKTGISVSTLVRIASGKTEPKFSDIIQIAKITGADLNTLAYGYALDVKEEATERKLITSADGYTDEETTNAHNFIVWNIRTLEKQ
;
A
#
# COMPACT_ATOMS: atom_id res chain seq x y z
N MET A 1 -4.58 -2.90 -34.75
CA MET A 1 -3.85 -3.50 -33.62
C MET A 1 -3.98 -2.52 -32.47
N GLY A 2 -5.06 -2.66 -31.68
CA GLY A 2 -5.36 -1.76 -30.56
C GLY A 2 -4.59 -2.21 -29.33
N ASN A 3 -3.92 -1.26 -28.68
CA ASN A 3 -3.00 -1.47 -27.56
C ASN A 3 -3.66 -2.25 -26.41
N ASN A 4 -3.18 -3.46 -26.16
CA ASN A 4 -3.39 -4.17 -24.90
C ASN A 4 -2.49 -3.55 -23.83
N GLU A 5 -2.87 -2.37 -23.32
CA GLU A 5 -2.15 -1.67 -22.25
C GLU A 5 -2.88 -1.76 -20.89
N HIS A 6 -3.73 -2.76 -20.70
CA HIS A 6 -4.02 -3.27 -19.35
C HIS A 6 -3.01 -4.35 -18.96
N GLU A 7 -1.72 -4.04 -19.09
CA GLU A 7 -0.71 -4.76 -18.32
C GLU A 7 -1.02 -4.44 -16.85
N VAL A 8 -1.39 -5.46 -16.08
CA VAL A 8 -1.63 -5.35 -14.64
C VAL A 8 -0.28 -5.02 -13.99
N MET A 9 0.11 -3.74 -14.06
CA MET A 9 1.33 -3.27 -13.44
C MET A 9 1.16 -3.36 -11.94
N ALA A 10 2.23 -3.79 -11.26
CA ALA A 10 2.26 -3.82 -9.81
C ALA A 10 2.02 -2.41 -9.28
N ASP A 11 1.48 -2.32 -8.07
CA ASP A 11 1.26 -1.04 -7.40
C ASP A 11 2.59 -0.28 -7.28
N LYS A 12 2.70 0.80 -8.06
CA LYS A 12 3.92 1.60 -8.15
C LYS A 12 4.29 2.24 -6.81
N GLN A 13 3.31 2.57 -5.98
CA GLN A 13 3.58 3.16 -4.67
C GLN A 13 4.15 2.11 -3.71
N ARG A 14 3.59 0.89 -3.71
CA ARG A 14 4.15 -0.23 -2.94
C ARG A 14 5.57 -0.57 -3.40
N ALA A 15 5.80 -0.62 -4.71
CA ALA A 15 7.12 -0.86 -5.27
C ALA A 15 8.16 0.16 -4.76
N GLU A 16 7.81 1.46 -4.77
CA GLU A 16 8.72 2.50 -4.30
C GLU A 16 8.95 2.44 -2.78
N ARG A 17 7.90 2.13 -1.99
CA ARG A 17 8.06 1.90 -0.54
C ARG A 17 9.02 0.74 -0.26
N ILE A 18 8.84 -0.38 -0.95
CA ILE A 18 9.71 -1.55 -0.82
C ILE A 18 11.14 -1.18 -1.21
N LYS A 19 11.33 -0.55 -2.37
CA LYS A 19 12.65 -0.11 -2.85
C LYS A 19 13.37 0.76 -1.82
N LYS A 20 12.67 1.76 -1.26
CA LYS A 20 13.23 2.65 -0.24
C LYS A 20 13.69 1.88 0.99
N VAL A 21 12.84 1.00 1.53
CA VAL A 21 13.16 0.18 2.71
C VAL A 21 14.35 -0.74 2.46
N ILE A 22 14.47 -1.32 1.25
CA ILE A 22 15.62 -2.15 0.91
C ILE A 22 16.90 -1.31 0.95
N LEU A 23 16.93 -0.17 0.23
CA LEU A 23 18.13 0.65 0.07
C LEU A 23 18.56 1.40 1.33
N GLU A 24 17.63 1.66 2.27
CA GLU A 24 17.95 2.29 3.56
C GLU A 24 18.59 1.31 4.56
N HIS A 25 18.29 0.01 4.46
CA HIS A 25 18.71 -0.99 5.44
C HIS A 25 19.76 -1.99 4.94
N SER A 26 19.86 -2.22 3.63
CA SER A 26 20.73 -3.26 3.06
C SER A 26 20.96 -3.04 1.55
N THR A 27 21.61 -4.01 0.91
CA THR A 27 21.64 -4.14 -0.56
C THR A 27 20.66 -5.21 -1.05
N TYR A 28 20.39 -5.27 -2.35
CA TYR A 28 19.56 -6.35 -2.91
C TYR A 28 20.21 -7.72 -2.74
N GLU A 29 21.53 -7.77 -2.81
CA GLU A 29 22.35 -8.97 -2.64
C GLU A 29 22.27 -9.49 -1.21
N GLU A 30 22.51 -8.63 -0.21
CA GLU A 30 22.43 -9.00 1.21
C GLU A 30 21.01 -9.40 1.62
N LEU A 31 20.00 -8.70 1.10
CA LEU A 31 18.62 -9.03 1.40
C LEU A 31 18.21 -10.35 0.75
N ALA A 32 18.69 -10.63 -0.47
CA ALA A 32 18.46 -11.90 -1.13
C ALA A 32 19.03 -13.08 -0.34
N GLU A 33 20.25 -12.93 0.20
CA GLU A 33 20.89 -13.95 1.04
C GLU A 33 20.08 -14.22 2.32
N LYS A 34 19.58 -13.17 2.99
CA LYS A 34 18.84 -13.30 4.25
C LYS A 34 17.40 -13.79 4.07
N THR A 35 16.73 -13.39 2.99
CA THR A 35 15.31 -13.69 2.75
C THR A 35 15.09 -14.96 1.93
N GLY A 36 16.10 -15.41 1.19
CA GLY A 36 15.98 -16.47 0.18
C GLY A 36 15.26 -16.04 -1.09
N ILE A 37 14.94 -14.75 -1.24
CA ILE A 37 14.34 -14.18 -2.45
C ILE A 37 15.48 -13.86 -3.43
N SER A 38 15.33 -14.21 -4.71
CA SER A 38 16.38 -13.88 -5.69
C SER A 38 16.55 -12.37 -5.87
N VAL A 39 17.78 -11.91 -6.10
CA VAL A 39 18.09 -10.50 -6.42
C VAL A 39 17.22 -9.98 -7.58
N SER A 40 17.07 -10.78 -8.64
CA SER A 40 16.23 -10.42 -9.79
C SER A 40 14.76 -10.20 -9.41
N THR A 41 14.23 -11.05 -8.52
CA THR A 41 12.86 -10.89 -8.00
C THR A 41 12.73 -9.60 -7.20
N LEU A 42 13.67 -9.30 -6.30
CA LEU A 42 13.66 -8.07 -5.51
C LEU A 42 13.72 -6.83 -6.41
N VAL A 43 14.58 -6.84 -7.45
CA VAL A 43 14.67 -5.73 -8.42
C VAL A 43 13.38 -5.57 -9.21
N ARG A 44 12.73 -6.67 -9.63
CA ARG A 44 11.43 -6.62 -10.32
C ARG A 44 10.32 -6.06 -9.43
N ILE A 45 10.32 -6.41 -8.14
CA ILE A 45 9.39 -5.87 -7.15
C ILE A 45 9.64 -4.37 -6.96
N ALA A 46 10.88 -3.97 -6.69
CA ALA A 46 11.28 -2.59 -6.45
C ALA A 46 11.09 -1.67 -7.68
N SER A 47 11.09 -2.23 -8.88
CA SER A 47 10.80 -1.50 -10.13
C SER A 47 9.32 -1.50 -10.53
N GLY A 48 8.44 -2.14 -9.74
CA GLY A 48 7.00 -2.22 -10.04
C GLY A 48 6.66 -3.11 -11.24
N LYS A 49 7.62 -3.91 -11.73
CA LYS A 49 7.41 -4.86 -12.83
C LYS A 49 6.68 -6.11 -12.38
N THR A 50 6.64 -6.41 -11.08
CA THR A 50 6.01 -7.62 -10.56
C THR A 50 5.46 -7.35 -9.18
N GLU A 51 4.23 -7.79 -8.98
CA GLU A 51 3.56 -7.72 -7.69
C GLU A 51 4.20 -8.73 -6.72
N PRO A 52 4.75 -8.30 -5.57
CA PRO A 52 5.32 -9.22 -4.58
C PRO A 52 4.26 -10.16 -4.02
N LYS A 53 4.65 -11.40 -3.70
CA LYS A 53 3.79 -12.25 -2.88
C LYS A 53 3.77 -11.67 -1.47
N PHE A 54 2.67 -11.88 -0.75
CA PHE A 54 2.60 -11.43 0.64
C PHE A 54 3.68 -12.09 1.52
N SER A 55 4.08 -13.34 1.20
CA SER A 55 5.23 -14.00 1.82
C SER A 55 6.52 -13.21 1.67
N ASP A 56 6.75 -12.61 0.51
CA ASP A 56 7.96 -11.85 0.21
C ASP A 56 7.97 -10.56 1.03
N ILE A 57 6.83 -9.88 1.13
CA ILE A 57 6.65 -8.69 1.97
C ILE A 57 6.94 -9.01 3.44
N ILE A 58 6.45 -10.15 3.95
CA ILE A 58 6.73 -10.60 5.31
C ILE A 58 8.23 -10.80 5.53
N GLN A 59 8.93 -11.45 4.60
CA GLN A 59 10.37 -11.68 4.75
C GLN A 59 11.17 -10.38 4.70
N ILE A 60 10.83 -9.48 3.78
CA ILE A 60 11.46 -8.16 3.68
C ILE A 60 11.26 -7.40 5.00
N ALA A 61 10.02 -7.29 5.49
CA ALA A 61 9.69 -6.61 6.74
C ALA A 61 10.44 -7.21 7.95
N LYS A 62 10.54 -8.53 8.04
CA LYS A 62 11.28 -9.21 9.12
C LYS A 62 12.77 -8.86 9.14
N ILE A 63 13.41 -8.80 7.97
CA ILE A 63 14.85 -8.53 7.87
C ILE A 63 15.17 -7.05 8.02
N THR A 64 14.34 -6.16 7.46
CA THR A 64 14.57 -4.71 7.52
C THR A 64 14.03 -4.08 8.80
N GLY A 65 13.14 -4.77 9.54
CA GLY A 65 12.47 -4.23 10.71
C GLY A 65 11.36 -3.23 10.37
N ALA A 66 10.98 -3.10 9.09
CA ALA A 66 9.91 -2.23 8.65
C ALA A 66 8.54 -2.75 9.09
N ASP A 67 7.59 -1.84 9.34
CA ASP A 67 6.22 -2.21 9.65
C ASP A 67 5.54 -2.91 8.45
N LEU A 68 5.03 -4.12 8.70
CA LEU A 68 4.45 -4.98 7.66
C LEU A 68 3.24 -4.31 6.98
N ASN A 69 2.37 -3.67 7.76
CA ASN A 69 1.16 -3.06 7.24
C ASN A 69 1.49 -1.87 6.34
N THR A 70 2.44 -1.04 6.76
CA THR A 70 2.93 0.10 5.98
C THR A 70 3.60 -0.36 4.68
N LEU A 71 4.38 -1.45 4.73
CA LEU A 71 5.05 -1.99 3.55
C LEU A 71 4.03 -2.55 2.54
N ALA A 72 3.01 -3.28 3.00
CA ALA A 72 1.98 -3.88 2.16
C ALA A 72 0.97 -2.86 1.62
N TYR A 73 0.43 -2.00 2.50
CA TYR A 73 -0.76 -1.19 2.23
C TYR A 73 -0.52 0.32 2.28
N GLY A 74 0.66 0.76 2.72
CA GLY A 74 0.96 2.18 2.91
C GLY A 74 0.54 2.70 4.29
N TYR A 75 0.75 3.99 4.53
CA TYR A 75 0.40 4.58 5.81
C TYR A 75 -1.12 4.68 5.95
N ALA A 76 -1.63 4.43 7.16
CA ALA A 76 -3.07 4.50 7.45
C ALA A 76 -3.69 5.90 7.18
N LEU A 77 -2.86 6.95 7.08
CA LEU A 77 -3.29 8.28 6.67
C LEU A 77 -3.56 8.35 5.17
N ASP A 78 -2.71 7.76 4.33
CA ASP A 78 -2.88 7.70 2.88
C ASP A 78 -4.11 6.84 2.49
N VAL A 79 -4.35 5.75 3.24
CA VAL A 79 -5.54 4.89 3.06
C VAL A 79 -6.83 5.63 3.43
N LYS A 80 -6.77 6.54 4.41
CA LYS A 80 -7.92 7.40 4.76
C LYS A 80 -8.20 8.41 3.66
N GLU A 81 -7.16 9.08 3.15
CA GLU A 81 -7.27 10.10 2.11
C GLU A 81 -7.85 9.50 0.81
N GLU A 82 -7.35 8.34 0.37
CA GLU A 82 -7.88 7.63 -0.80
C GLU A 82 -9.32 7.13 -0.59
N ALA A 83 -9.66 6.63 0.61
CA ALA A 83 -11.02 6.21 0.93
C ALA A 83 -12.00 7.38 1.02
N THR A 84 -11.55 8.56 1.47
CA THR A 84 -12.35 9.79 1.47
C THR A 84 -12.50 10.37 0.07
N GLU A 85 -11.43 10.39 -0.74
CA GLU A 85 -11.48 10.88 -2.13
C GLU A 85 -12.36 9.98 -3.02
N ARG A 86 -12.25 8.65 -2.94
CA ARG A 86 -13.14 7.75 -3.68
C ARG A 86 -14.60 7.85 -3.23
N LYS A 87 -14.87 8.16 -1.97
CA LYS A 87 -16.25 8.41 -1.48
C LYS A 87 -16.80 9.76 -1.93
N LEU A 88 -15.98 10.80 -2.03
CA LEU A 88 -16.36 12.10 -2.62
C LEU A 88 -16.79 11.96 -4.10
N ILE A 89 -16.22 11.00 -4.84
CA ILE A 89 -16.49 10.79 -6.28
C ILE A 89 -17.72 9.88 -6.52
N THR A 90 -18.19 9.10 -5.53
CA THR A 90 -19.20 8.04 -5.76
C THR A 90 -20.63 8.36 -5.29
N SER A 91 -20.90 9.59 -4.84
CA SER A 91 -22.29 10.08 -4.79
C SER A 91 -22.76 10.35 -6.22
N ALA A 92 -23.78 9.62 -6.66
CA ALA A 92 -24.26 9.58 -8.04
C ALA A 92 -24.72 10.92 -8.67
N ASP A 93 -24.62 12.06 -7.97
CA ASP A 93 -24.93 13.41 -8.51
C ASP A 93 -23.74 14.40 -8.54
N GLY A 94 -22.55 14.01 -8.04
CA GLY A 94 -21.36 14.87 -8.08
C GLY A 94 -21.33 16.06 -7.09
N TYR A 95 -22.24 16.12 -6.11
CA TYR A 95 -22.14 17.07 -4.98
C TYR A 95 -22.21 16.33 -3.64
N THR A 96 -21.11 16.33 -2.91
CA THR A 96 -21.12 16.01 -1.48
C THR A 96 -20.78 17.28 -0.73
N ASP A 97 -21.79 17.85 -0.07
CA ASP A 97 -21.60 18.97 0.83
C ASP A 97 -20.79 18.51 2.06
N GLU A 98 -20.04 19.44 2.65
CA GLU A 98 -19.15 19.24 3.79
C GLU A 98 -19.89 18.63 5.00
N GLU A 99 -21.17 18.96 5.19
CA GLU A 99 -22.03 18.50 6.28
C GLU A 99 -22.31 16.99 6.17
N THR A 100 -22.62 16.49 4.97
CA THR A 100 -22.86 15.05 4.73
C THR A 100 -21.59 14.22 4.99
N THR A 101 -20.43 14.74 4.57
CA THR A 101 -19.13 14.10 4.81
C THR A 101 -18.76 14.09 6.29
N ASN A 102 -19.02 15.20 6.99
CA ASN A 102 -18.78 15.32 8.43
C ASN A 102 -19.69 14.41 9.26
N ALA A 103 -20.97 14.29 8.89
CA ALA A 103 -21.91 13.37 9.54
C ALA A 103 -21.48 11.90 9.37
N HIS A 104 -21.04 11.52 8.16
CA HIS A 104 -20.52 10.17 7.92
C HIS A 104 -19.27 9.89 8.78
N ASN A 105 -18.33 10.83 8.81
CA ASN A 105 -17.11 10.71 9.61
C ASN A 105 -17.43 10.62 11.11
N PHE A 106 -18.37 11.42 11.61
CA PHE A 106 -18.81 11.39 13.01
C PHE A 106 -19.38 10.03 13.42
N ILE A 107 -20.22 9.41 12.59
CA ILE A 107 -20.82 8.10 12.86
C ILE A 107 -19.72 7.02 12.89
N VAL A 108 -18.84 6.99 11.89
CA VAL A 108 -17.76 5.98 11.81
C VAL A 108 -16.79 6.10 13.00
N TRP A 109 -16.46 7.32 13.41
CA TRP A 109 -15.58 7.54 14.56
C TRP A 109 -16.22 7.16 15.90
N ASN A 110 -17.52 7.42 16.07
CA ASN A 110 -18.22 7.04 17.31
C ASN A 110 -18.49 5.53 17.41
N ILE A 111 -18.72 4.83 16.30
CA ILE A 111 -18.89 3.37 16.36
C ILE A 111 -17.57 2.69 16.76
N ARG A 112 -16.42 3.20 16.31
CA ARG A 112 -15.10 2.69 16.70
C ARG A 112 -14.78 2.86 18.19
N THR A 113 -15.39 3.83 18.86
CA THR A 113 -15.17 4.10 20.29
C THR A 113 -16.14 3.34 21.19
N LEU A 114 -17.19 2.72 20.64
CA LEU A 114 -18.19 1.95 21.40
C LEU A 114 -17.70 0.56 21.84
N GLU A 115 -16.64 0.00 21.26
CA GLU A 115 -16.08 -1.31 21.69
C GLU A 115 -15.16 -1.22 22.93
N LYS A 116 -14.98 -0.04 23.54
CA LYS A 116 -14.13 0.16 24.73
C LYS A 116 -14.93 0.47 26.00
N GLN A 117 -15.99 -0.27 26.28
CA GLN A 117 -16.59 -0.35 27.62
C GLN A 117 -16.77 -1.80 28.04
#